data_AF-A0A1F7F4J5-F1
#
_entry.id   AF-A0A1F7F4J5-F1
#
_cell.length_a   1.000
_cell.length_b   1.000
_cell.length_c   1.000
_cell.angle_alpha   90.00
_cell.angle_beta   90.00
_cell.angle_gamma   90.00
#
_symmetry.space_group_name_H-M   'P 1'
#
loop_
_entity.id
_entity.type
_entity.pdbx_description
1 polymer ?
#
loop_
_entity_poly.entity_id
_entity_poly.type
_entity_poly.pdbx_seq_one_letter_code
_entity_poly.pdbx_strand_id
1 'polypeptide(L)'
;MMGIYENYSIQEFSAPLRNGDRILLYTDGITELRNGKNEFFGINRLHGLVSETLALTLDEAKQRIVTEAVSFMAGSPFHDDVTLLLIDVKRVGA
;
A
#
# COMPACT_ATOMS: atom_id res chain seq x y z
N MET A 1 9.14 17.60 2.02
CA MET A 1 10.44 16.96 2.32
C MET A 1 10.83 17.30 3.74
N MET A 2 11.01 16.30 4.61
CA MET A 2 11.52 16.55 5.96
C MET A 2 13.00 16.98 5.90
N GLY A 3 13.46 17.70 6.93
CA GLY A 3 14.88 18.04 7.09
C GLY A 3 15.40 19.21 6.24
N ILE A 4 14.59 19.78 5.35
CA ILE A 4 14.96 20.96 4.54
C ILE A 4 14.58 22.27 5.23
N TYR A 5 13.47 22.27 5.97
CA TYR A 5 12.93 23.45 6.62
C TYR A 5 12.96 23.27 8.13
N GLU A 6 13.55 24.23 8.85
CA GLU A 6 13.65 24.23 10.31
C GLU A 6 12.28 24.31 11.00
N ASN A 7 11.32 25.00 10.37
CA ASN A 7 9.96 25.17 10.88
C ASN A 7 8.96 24.45 9.97
N TYR A 8 8.73 23.16 10.23
CA TYR A 8 7.68 22.39 9.60
C TYR A 8 6.57 22.06 10.61
N SER A 9 5.32 22.28 10.23
CA SER A 9 4.17 21.83 11.02
C SER A 9 3.83 20.40 10.65
N ILE A 10 3.92 19.47 11.60
CA ILE A 10 3.38 18.12 11.43
C ILE A 10 1.88 18.19 11.62
N GLN A 11 1.14 17.64 10.66
CA GLN A 11 -0.29 17.41 10.85
C GLN A 11 -0.49 16.02 11.44
N GLU A 12 -1.21 15.98 12.55
CA GLU A 12 -1.60 14.74 13.20
C GLU A 12 -3.06 14.42 12.85
N PHE A 13 -3.33 13.16 12.54
CA PHE A 13 -4.67 12.66 12.31
C PHE A 13 -4.90 11.45 13.20
N SER A 14 -6.12 11.33 13.71
CA SER A 14 -6.56 10.19 14.51
C SER A 14 -7.90 9.70 13.98
N ALA A 15 -8.03 8.38 13.85
CA ALA A 15 -9.27 7.73 13.46
C ALA A 15 -9.48 6.49 14.35
N PRO A 16 -10.73 6.19 14.77
CA PRO A 16 -11.00 5.00 15.54
C PRO A 16 -10.82 3.74 14.68
N LEU A 17 -10.07 2.76 15.18
CA LEU A 17 -9.93 1.45 14.56
C LEU A 17 -10.98 0.48 15.10
N ARG A 18 -11.57 -0.32 14.22
CA ARG A 18 -12.57 -1.34 14.54
C ARG A 18 -12.03 -2.73 14.24
N ASN A 19 -12.59 -3.71 14.91
CA ASN A 19 -12.29 -5.11 14.62
C ASN A 19 -12.67 -5.43 13.17
N GLY A 20 -11.75 -6.03 12.42
CA GLY A 20 -11.90 -6.30 11.00
C GLY A 20 -11.36 -5.20 10.08
N ASP A 21 -10.90 -4.06 10.61
CA ASP A 21 -10.23 -3.05 9.80
C ASP A 21 -8.86 -3.57 9.33
N ARG A 22 -8.50 -3.24 8.09
CA ARG A 22 -7.17 -3.47 7.52
C ARG A 22 -6.51 -2.15 7.20
N ILE A 23 -5.27 -2.00 7.65
CA ILE A 23 -4.43 -0.84 7.38
C ILE A 23 -3.35 -1.26 6.38
N LEU A 24 -3.21 -0.50 5.30
CA LEU A 24 -2.08 -0.57 4.39
C LEU A 24 -1.23 0.70 4.56
N LEU A 25 0.04 0.53 4.90
CA LEU A 25 1.06 1.56 4.79
C LEU A 25 2.01 1.20 3.64
N TYR A 26 2.38 2.18 2.83
CA TYR A 26 3.19 1.97 1.64
C TYR A 26 4.08 3.17 1.33
N THR A 27 5.18 2.94 0.62
CA THR A 27 5.97 4.00 -0.04
C THR A 27 5.45 4.24 -1.45
N ASP A 28 5.59 5.45 -1.96
CA ASP A 28 5.16 5.87 -3.30
C ASP A 28 5.70 4.98 -4.43
N GLY A 29 6.86 4.33 -4.25
CA GLY A 29 7.41 3.33 -5.16
C GLY A 29 6.41 2.31 -5.69
N ILE A 30 5.41 1.85 -4.92
CA ILE A 30 4.37 0.94 -5.45
C ILE A 30 3.39 1.65 -6.40
N THR A 31 2.96 2.87 -6.05
CA THR A 31 2.00 3.62 -6.85
C THR A 31 2.65 4.17 -8.12
N GLU A 32 3.96 4.38 -8.08
CA GLU A 32 4.79 4.87 -9.18
C GLU A 32 5.31 3.77 -10.12
N LEU A 33 5.03 2.49 -9.82
CA LEU A 33 5.32 1.39 -10.76
C LEU A 33 4.69 1.69 -12.12
N ARG A 34 5.42 1.35 -13.18
CA ARG A 34 5.01 1.63 -14.55
C ARG A 34 4.88 0.35 -15.37
N ASN A 35 3.89 0.32 -16.25
CA ASN A 35 3.81 -0.70 -17.28
C ASN A 35 4.59 -0.31 -18.55
N GLY A 36 4.59 -1.17 -19.56
CA GLY A 36 5.28 -0.92 -20.84
C GLY A 36 4.73 0.27 -21.65
N LYS A 37 3.60 0.86 -21.25
CA LYS A 37 3.03 2.10 -21.80
C LYS A 37 3.39 3.33 -20.98
N ASN A 38 4.27 3.19 -19.98
CA ASN A 38 4.67 4.23 -19.04
C ASN A 38 3.52 4.73 -18.14
N GLU A 39 2.43 3.96 -18.03
CA GLU A 39 1.29 4.28 -17.17
C GLU A 39 1.58 3.86 -15.74
N PHE A 40 1.25 4.71 -14.78
CA PHE A 40 1.41 4.41 -13.36
C PHE A 40 0.42 3.34 -12.88
N PHE A 41 0.84 2.52 -11.92
CA PHE A 41 -0.03 1.57 -11.22
C PHE A 41 -1.16 2.32 -10.52
N GLY A 42 -0.78 3.37 -9.77
CA GLY A 42 -1.68 4.36 -9.20
C GLY A 42 -2.41 3.92 -7.93
N ILE A 43 -2.82 4.92 -7.15
CA ILE A 43 -3.50 4.71 -5.85
C ILE A 43 -4.86 4.03 -5.98
N ASN A 44 -5.62 4.32 -7.04
CA ASN A 44 -6.95 3.73 -7.24
C ASN A 44 -6.88 2.21 -7.45
N ARG A 45 -5.87 1.73 -8.19
CA ARG A 45 -5.68 0.29 -8.42
C ARG A 45 -5.20 -0.40 -7.15
N LEU A 46 -4.29 0.22 -6.41
CA LEU A 46 -3.85 -0.28 -5.09
C LEU A 46 -5.03 -0.40 -4.11
N HIS A 47 -5.85 0.65 -4.01
CA HIS A 47 -7.03 0.66 -3.15
C HIS A 47 -8.05 -0.43 -3.52
N GLY A 48 -8.34 -0.58 -4.83
CA GLY A 48 -9.22 -1.65 -5.32
C GLY A 48 -8.70 -3.03 -4.95
N LEU A 49 -7.40 -3.26 -5.14
CA LEU A 49 -6.76 -4.54 -4.86
C LEU A 49 -6.74 -4.89 -3.36
N VAL A 50 -6.52 -3.90 -2.49
CA VAL A 50 -6.65 -4.09 -1.03
C VAL A 50 -8.10 -4.45 -0.67
N SER A 51 -9.07 -3.75 -1.27
CA SER A 51 -10.50 -3.99 -1.02
C SER A 51 -10.92 -5.41 -1.43
N GLU A 52 -10.43 -5.90 -2.57
CA GLU A 52 -10.69 -7.26 -3.07
C GLU A 52 -10.07 -8.36 -2.20
N THR A 53 -9.07 -8.04 -1.38
CA THR A 53 -8.32 -9.00 -0.58
C THR A 53 -8.71 -9.00 0.90
N LEU A 54 -9.73 -8.23 1.31
CA LEU A 54 -10.16 -8.12 2.71
C LEU A 54 -10.57 -9.45 3.36
N ALA A 55 -11.09 -10.40 2.58
CA ALA A 55 -11.47 -11.72 3.07
C ALA A 55 -10.27 -12.70 3.19
N LEU A 56 -9.11 -12.34 2.65
CA LEU A 56 -7.92 -13.19 2.64
C LEU A 56 -7.08 -12.98 3.90
N THR A 57 -6.27 -13.97 4.24
CA THR A 57 -5.22 -13.81 5.25
C THR A 57 -4.21 -12.74 4.83
N LEU A 58 -3.47 -12.17 5.78
CA LEU A 58 -2.45 -11.16 5.48
C LEU A 58 -1.41 -11.64 4.45
N ASP A 59 -0.99 -12.91 4.54
CA ASP A 59 0.00 -13.46 3.62
C ASP A 59 -0.56 -13.66 2.21
N GLU A 60 -1.79 -14.15 2.07
CA GLU A 60 -2.47 -14.28 0.78
C GLU A 60 -2.75 -12.91 0.16
N ALA A 61 -3.21 -11.95 0.96
CA ALA A 61 -3.44 -10.57 0.51
C ALA A 61 -2.14 -9.91 0.05
N LYS A 62 -1.07 -10.02 0.84
CA LYS A 62 0.28 -9.55 0.49
C LYS A 62 0.75 -10.16 -0.82
N GLN A 63 0.66 -11.49 -0.95
CA GLN A 63 1.08 -12.20 -2.16
C GLN A 63 0.27 -11.74 -3.38
N ARG A 64 -1.06 -11.60 -3.23
CA ARG A 64 -1.95 -11.12 -4.29
C ARG A 64 -1.59 -9.70 -4.72
N ILE A 65 -1.39 -8.79 -3.76
CA ILE A 65 -1.03 -7.39 -4.01
C ILE A 65 0.29 -7.29 -4.80
N VAL A 66 1.33 -7.97 -4.30
CA VAL A 66 2.66 -7.96 -4.95
C VAL A 66 2.61 -8.60 -6.34
N THR A 67 1.92 -9.72 -6.49
CA THR A 67 1.84 -10.44 -7.78
C THR A 67 1.17 -9.60 -8.85
N GLU A 68 0.05 -8.94 -8.52
CA GLU A 68 -0.67 -8.07 -9.47
C GLU A 68 0.12 -6.79 -9.78
N ALA A 69 0.80 -6.21 -8.79
CA ALA A 69 1.68 -5.06 -9.02
C ALA A 69 2.84 -5.40 -9.98
N VAL A 70 3.51 -6.54 -9.78
CA VAL A 70 4.58 -7.02 -10.66
C VAL A 70 4.04 -7.39 -12.05
N SER A 71 2.86 -8.02 -12.11
CA SER A 71 2.22 -8.39 -13.37
C SER A 71 1.86 -7.16 -14.20
N PHE A 72 1.38 -6.09 -13.54
CA PHE A 72 1.09 -4.81 -14.20
C PHE A 72 2.32 -4.21 -14.88
N MET A 73 3.50 -4.32 -14.26
CA MET A 73 4.73 -3.79 -14.84
C MET A 73 5.07 -4.42 -16.18
N ALA A 74 4.61 -5.66 -16.44
CA ALA A 74 4.84 -6.38 -17.68
C ALA A 74 6.34 -6.43 -18.09
N GLY A 75 7.21 -6.64 -17.10
CA GLY A 75 8.67 -6.68 -17.28
C GLY A 75 9.37 -5.32 -17.29
N SER A 76 8.65 -4.22 -17.08
CA SER A 76 9.24 -2.89 -16.88
C SER A 76 10.08 -2.86 -15.60
N PRO A 77 11.17 -2.06 -15.54
CA PRO A 77 12.03 -2.03 -14.36
C PRO A 77 11.38 -1.31 -13.18
N PHE A 78 11.85 -1.63 -11.98
CA PHE A 78 11.60 -0.82 -10.78
C PHE A 78 12.41 0.47 -10.89
N HIS A 79 11.78 1.59 -10.56
CA HIS A 79 12.41 2.91 -10.60
C HIS A 79 12.69 3.46 -9.19
N ASP A 80 12.09 2.85 -8.16
CA ASP A 80 12.23 3.21 -6.76
C ASP A 80 11.96 1.99 -5.86
N ASP A 81 12.29 2.10 -4.58
CA ASP A 81 12.08 1.06 -3.58
C ASP A 81 10.59 0.90 -3.23
N VAL A 82 10.11 -0.35 -3.31
CA VAL A 82 8.73 -0.69 -2.98
C VAL A 82 8.64 -1.29 -1.58
N THR A 83 7.93 -0.61 -0.67
CA THR A 83 7.67 -1.11 0.68
C THR A 83 6.16 -1.16 0.96
N LEU A 84 5.71 -2.24 1.60
CA LEU A 84 4.32 -2.47 2.01
C LEU A 84 4.27 -3.03 3.43
N LEU A 85 3.33 -2.53 4.23
CA LEU A 85 2.97 -3.10 5.53
C LEU A 85 1.44 -3.25 5.62
N LEU A 86 1.00 -4.49 5.82
CA LEU A 86 -0.41 -4.82 6.04
C LEU A 86 -0.63 -5.17 7.50
N ILE A 87 -1.67 -4.58 8.11
CA ILE A 87 -2.02 -4.78 9.52
C ILE A 87 -3.52 -5.07 9.59
N ASP A 88 -3.88 -6.20 10.19
CA ASP A 88 -5.28 -6.51 10.52
C ASP A 88 -5.56 -6.18 11.98
N VAL A 89 -6.59 -5.37 12.21
CA VAL A 89 -7.08 -5.05 13.54
C VAL A 89 -7.96 -6.20 14.01
N LYS A 90 -7.41 -7.06 14.85
CA LYS A 90 -8.13 -8.17 15.48
C LYS A 90 -8.39 -7.86 16.94
N ARG A 91 -9.57 -8.22 17.42
CA ARG A 91 -9.87 -8.20 18.85
C ARG A 91 -8.99 -9.23 19.57
N VAL A 92 -8.19 -8.78 20.53
CA VAL A 92 -7.44 -9.69 21.41
C VAL A 92 -8.37 -10.12 22.55
N GLY A 93 -8.87 -11.35 22.46
CA GLY A 93 -9.56 -12.04 23.57
C GLY A 93 -11.05 -11.71 23.77
N ALA A 94 -11.82 -12.78 23.93
CA ALA A 94 -12.87 -12.90 24.94
C ALA A 94 -12.40 -13.97 25.94
#